data_AF-A0A846AS52-F1
#
_entry.id   AF-A0A846AS52-F1
#
_cell.length_a   1.000
_cell.length_b   1.000
_cell.length_c   1.000
_cell.angle_alpha   90.00
_cell.angle_beta   90.00
_cell.angle_gamma   90.00
#
_symmetry.space_group_name_H-M   'P 1'
#
loop_
_entity.id
_entity.type
_entity.pdbx_description
1 polymer ?
#
loop_
_entity_poly.entity_id
_entity_poly.type
_entity_poly.pdbx_seq_one_letter_code
_entity_poly.pdbx_strand_id
1 'polypeptide(L)'
;MALTINELFDEQFYLETYPGVAEAVANGTVSDGFFHFIRFGQFESRDPNPIFNTDFYLANNPGVAAAVEQNLLTPTEHFINFGQFEQRDPSALLNTSFYLDRYPDVGEALVTTSLTATEHFLNTGQFEGRLPRSLFSDIYVFGDSLSDTGNAFIATGGLLPPSPPYFEGRTSNGPLWIETLAPQLDLTSNPSLNFAVNGATTGFVNNTNNLLPEGTPPLLIGLQTQIDNFIADTPETDPDALYVVWAGANDYLGGNTQGVQSSVGNLSVAVNKLASIGARNFLLQNLPDLGLTPLAQSLPPEQQQGLSLLSEGHNSGLAAASQILEQDPNINIISPDFRTIVDNIIANPTDFGFTNVTDNFLASGAINPDDFLFFDNIHPTTNGHNFLADTAIKSITEISELVSILEASEG
;
A
#
# COMPACT_ATOMS: atom_id res chain seq x y z
N MET A 1 -26.90 -1.19 11.84
CA MET A 1 -27.63 -1.83 12.96
C MET A 1 -26.76 -1.48 14.15
N ALA A 2 -26.57 -2.30 15.18
CA ALA A 2 -25.38 -2.15 16.02
C ALA A 2 -24.57 -3.44 15.86
N LEU A 3 -23.24 -3.35 15.85
CA LEU A 3 -22.37 -4.52 15.78
C LEU A 3 -22.76 -5.54 16.85
N THR A 4 -23.12 -6.73 16.41
CA THR A 4 -23.47 -7.87 17.26
C THR A 4 -22.26 -8.80 17.44
N ILE A 5 -22.33 -9.70 18.43
CA ILE A 5 -21.28 -10.72 18.62
C ILE A 5 -21.12 -11.64 17.40
N ASN A 6 -22.19 -11.85 16.63
CA ASN A 6 -22.13 -12.63 15.38
C ASN A 6 -21.35 -11.90 14.29
N GLU A 7 -21.50 -10.58 14.18
CA GLU A 7 -20.80 -9.76 13.18
C GLU A 7 -19.36 -9.46 13.60
N LEU A 8 -19.09 -9.40 14.91
CA LEU A 8 -17.74 -9.26 15.44
C LEU A 8 -16.94 -10.56 15.30
N PHE A 9 -17.56 -11.73 15.29
CA PHE A 9 -16.83 -12.99 15.29
C PHE A 9 -16.38 -13.42 13.89
N ASP A 10 -15.09 -13.71 13.74
CA ASP A 10 -14.48 -14.22 12.52
C ASP A 10 -14.11 -15.70 12.73
N GLU A 11 -14.90 -16.61 12.13
CA GLU A 11 -14.69 -18.05 12.22
C GLU A 11 -13.33 -18.49 11.66
N GLN A 12 -12.90 -17.89 10.54
CA GLN A 12 -11.65 -18.29 9.91
C GLN A 12 -10.47 -17.90 10.80
N PHE A 13 -10.42 -16.63 11.20
CA PHE A 13 -9.41 -16.14 12.13
C PHE A 13 -9.36 -16.97 13.42
N TYR A 14 -10.53 -17.25 14.00
CA TYR A 14 -10.60 -17.94 15.28
C TYR A 14 -10.07 -19.38 15.20
N LEU A 15 -10.39 -20.12 14.14
CA LEU A 15 -9.89 -21.49 13.97
C LEU A 15 -8.40 -21.52 13.59
N GLU A 16 -7.91 -20.55 12.83
CA GLU A 16 -6.49 -20.41 12.51
C GLU A 16 -5.66 -20.06 13.76
N THR A 17 -6.17 -19.14 14.59
CA THR A 17 -5.52 -18.67 15.84
C THR A 17 -5.55 -19.74 16.94
N TYR A 18 -6.60 -20.58 16.97
CA TYR A 18 -6.79 -21.59 18.00
C TYR A 18 -6.87 -23.02 17.44
N PRO A 19 -5.73 -23.65 17.07
CA PRO A 19 -5.70 -24.96 16.41
C PRO A 19 -6.41 -26.09 17.18
N GLY A 20 -6.42 -26.04 18.51
CA GLY A 20 -7.15 -27.01 19.33
C GLY A 20 -8.67 -26.93 19.15
N VAL A 21 -9.21 -25.74 18.86
CA VAL A 21 -10.62 -25.57 18.51
C VAL A 21 -10.88 -26.10 17.11
N ALA A 22 -10.00 -25.79 16.15
CA ALA A 22 -10.09 -26.32 14.79
C ALA A 22 -10.11 -27.86 14.77
N GLU A 23 -9.27 -28.51 15.58
CA GLU A 23 -9.28 -29.97 15.74
C GLU A 23 -10.61 -30.46 16.36
N ALA A 24 -11.13 -29.77 17.38
CA ALA A 24 -12.39 -30.14 18.01
C ALA A 24 -13.60 -30.02 17.06
N VAL A 25 -13.61 -29.00 16.20
CA VAL A 25 -14.61 -28.81 15.14
C VAL A 25 -14.47 -29.90 14.07
N ALA A 26 -13.25 -30.15 13.57
CA ALA A 26 -12.99 -31.18 12.56
C ALA A 26 -13.40 -32.59 13.03
N ASN A 27 -13.22 -32.88 14.32
CA ASN A 27 -13.62 -34.16 14.93
C ASN A 27 -15.09 -34.21 15.39
N GLY A 28 -15.86 -33.13 15.18
CA GLY A 28 -17.29 -33.05 15.52
C GLY A 28 -17.60 -33.01 17.03
N THR A 29 -16.61 -32.67 17.86
CA THR A 29 -16.79 -32.50 19.32
C THR A 29 -17.44 -31.15 19.63
N VAL A 30 -17.18 -30.15 18.78
CA VAL A 30 -17.80 -28.83 18.79
C VAL A 30 -18.40 -28.57 17.40
N SER A 31 -19.52 -27.83 17.30
CA SER A 31 -20.18 -27.58 16.01
C SER A 31 -19.37 -26.68 15.10
N ASP A 32 -18.84 -25.60 15.66
CA ASP A 32 -18.13 -24.52 14.96
C ASP A 32 -17.36 -23.66 15.99
N GLY A 33 -16.45 -22.83 15.50
CA GLY A 33 -15.66 -21.89 16.29
C GLY A 33 -16.53 -20.89 17.04
N PHE A 34 -17.59 -20.37 16.41
CA PHE A 34 -18.52 -19.43 17.04
C PHE A 34 -19.18 -20.03 18.29
N PHE A 35 -19.67 -21.27 18.22
CA PHE A 35 -20.21 -21.98 19.37
C PHE A 35 -19.17 -22.14 20.47
N HIS A 36 -17.93 -22.52 20.10
CA HIS A 36 -16.84 -22.59 21.07
C HIS A 36 -16.62 -21.24 21.75
N PHE A 37 -16.55 -20.16 20.96
CA PHE A 37 -16.30 -18.83 21.45
C PHE A 37 -17.36 -18.38 22.45
N ILE A 38 -18.64 -18.51 22.10
CA ILE A 38 -19.76 -18.13 22.97
C ILE A 38 -19.76 -18.93 24.27
N ARG A 39 -19.42 -20.23 24.22
CA ARG A 39 -19.49 -21.12 25.39
C ARG A 39 -18.25 -21.09 26.27
N PHE A 40 -17.09 -20.86 25.68
CA PHE A 40 -15.79 -21.04 26.32
C PHE A 40 -14.84 -19.89 25.98
N GLY A 41 -14.63 -19.60 24.70
CA GLY A 41 -13.56 -18.70 24.25
C GLY A 41 -13.60 -17.30 24.88
N GLN A 42 -14.77 -16.68 24.94
CA GLN A 42 -14.91 -15.35 25.56
C GLN A 42 -14.62 -15.33 27.08
N PHE A 43 -14.73 -16.49 27.75
CA PHE A 43 -14.37 -16.66 29.16
C PHE A 43 -12.91 -17.10 29.35
N GLU A 44 -12.26 -17.53 28.27
CA GLU A 44 -10.85 -17.92 28.20
C GLU A 44 -9.95 -16.77 27.72
N SER A 45 -10.49 -15.54 27.65
CA SER A 45 -9.80 -14.35 27.11
C SER A 45 -9.29 -14.52 25.69
N ARG A 46 -10.04 -15.25 24.86
CA ARG A 46 -9.72 -15.42 23.43
C ARG A 46 -10.30 -14.29 22.60
N ASP A 47 -9.56 -13.91 21.57
CA ASP A 47 -9.94 -12.87 20.63
C ASP A 47 -10.89 -13.43 19.56
N PRO A 48 -12.04 -12.79 19.30
CA PRO A 48 -13.02 -13.25 18.32
C PRO A 48 -12.66 -12.91 16.86
N ASN A 49 -11.77 -11.94 16.66
CA ASN A 49 -11.31 -11.43 15.36
C ASN A 49 -10.02 -10.61 15.58
N PRO A 50 -9.29 -10.20 14.52
CA PRO A 50 -8.06 -9.42 14.69
C PRO A 50 -8.25 -8.00 15.30
N ILE A 51 -9.41 -7.36 15.09
CA ILE A 51 -9.70 -5.98 15.53
C ILE A 51 -10.11 -5.87 17.00
N PHE A 52 -10.57 -6.95 17.64
CA PHE A 52 -10.83 -6.97 19.08
C PHE A 52 -9.75 -7.77 19.81
N ASN A 53 -8.88 -7.06 20.52
CA ASN A 53 -7.82 -7.65 21.32
C ASN A 53 -8.18 -7.57 22.80
N THR A 54 -8.39 -8.72 23.43
CA THR A 54 -8.90 -8.84 24.79
C THR A 54 -7.95 -8.24 25.82
N ASP A 55 -6.66 -8.54 25.70
CA ASP A 55 -5.63 -8.07 26.64
C ASP A 55 -5.48 -6.55 26.57
N PHE A 56 -5.41 -5.99 25.36
CA PHE A 56 -5.42 -4.55 25.11
C PHE A 56 -6.67 -3.90 25.69
N TYR A 57 -7.84 -4.48 25.41
CA TYR A 57 -9.11 -3.92 25.85
C TYR A 57 -9.18 -3.88 27.38
N LEU A 58 -8.77 -4.94 28.07
CA LEU A 58 -8.76 -4.98 29.53
C LEU A 58 -7.71 -4.05 30.14
N ALA A 59 -6.52 -3.98 29.56
CA ALA A 59 -5.45 -3.10 30.01
C ALA A 59 -5.86 -1.62 29.96
N ASN A 60 -6.59 -1.22 28.91
CA ASN A 60 -7.06 0.15 28.74
C ASN A 60 -8.38 0.44 29.47
N ASN A 61 -9.05 -0.58 30.02
CA ASN A 61 -10.34 -0.45 30.67
C ASN A 61 -10.39 -1.12 32.06
N PRO A 62 -9.70 -0.56 33.08
CA PRO A 62 -9.55 -1.20 34.40
C PRO A 62 -10.87 -1.53 35.12
N GLY A 63 -11.91 -0.70 34.90
CA GLY A 63 -13.25 -0.97 35.44
C GLY A 63 -13.92 -2.21 34.83
N VAL A 64 -13.64 -2.48 33.55
CA VAL A 64 -14.10 -3.69 32.84
C VAL A 64 -13.31 -4.89 33.33
N ALA A 65 -11.99 -4.76 33.46
CA ALA A 65 -11.14 -5.82 34.03
C ALA A 65 -11.62 -6.26 35.42
N ALA A 66 -11.92 -5.32 36.31
CA ALA A 66 -12.46 -5.62 37.64
C ALA A 66 -13.83 -6.33 37.60
N ALA A 67 -14.67 -6.05 36.61
CA ALA A 67 -15.96 -6.72 36.42
C ALA A 67 -15.79 -8.15 35.87
N VAL A 68 -14.82 -8.36 34.98
CA VAL A 68 -14.44 -9.68 34.45
C VAL A 68 -13.87 -10.56 35.56
N GLU A 69 -12.98 -10.04 36.42
CA GLU A 69 -12.46 -10.77 37.59
C GLU A 69 -13.57 -11.22 38.56
N GLN A 70 -14.66 -10.46 38.62
CA GLN A 70 -15.85 -10.78 39.41
C GLN A 70 -16.84 -11.68 38.69
N ASN A 71 -16.53 -12.15 37.48
CA ASN A 71 -17.40 -12.96 36.61
C ASN A 71 -18.76 -12.29 36.33
N LEU A 72 -18.80 -10.97 36.22
CA LEU A 72 -20.04 -10.23 35.96
C LEU A 72 -20.38 -10.13 34.48
N LEU A 73 -19.36 -10.16 33.62
CA LEU A 73 -19.42 -10.06 32.16
C LEU A 73 -18.09 -10.53 31.56
N THR A 74 -18.05 -10.74 30.25
CA THR A 74 -16.80 -10.92 29.47
C THR A 74 -16.34 -9.62 28.81
N PRO A 75 -15.07 -9.48 28.43
CA PRO A 75 -14.57 -8.31 27.70
C PRO A 75 -15.38 -8.03 26.42
N THR A 76 -15.68 -9.07 25.64
CA THR A 76 -16.48 -8.98 24.42
C THR A 76 -17.93 -8.59 24.71
N GLU A 77 -18.55 -9.16 25.76
CA GLU A 77 -19.90 -8.76 26.19
C GLU A 77 -19.96 -7.27 26.56
N HIS A 78 -18.95 -6.76 27.28
CA HIS A 78 -18.88 -5.34 27.60
C HIS A 78 -18.74 -4.51 26.33
N PHE A 79 -17.84 -4.89 25.43
CA PHE A 79 -17.60 -4.13 24.21
C PHE A 79 -18.85 -4.03 23.33
N ILE A 80 -19.52 -5.16 23.08
CA ILE A 80 -20.73 -5.21 22.26
C ILE A 80 -21.86 -4.38 22.87
N ASN A 81 -22.07 -4.45 24.19
CA ASN A 81 -23.21 -3.78 24.82
C ASN A 81 -22.95 -2.32 25.21
N PHE A 82 -21.68 -1.94 25.43
CA PHE A 82 -21.31 -0.63 25.97
C PHE A 82 -20.11 -0.03 25.23
N GLY A 83 -19.00 -0.75 25.15
CA GLY A 83 -17.71 -0.21 24.71
C GLY A 83 -17.73 0.47 23.34
N GLN A 84 -18.37 -0.15 22.34
CA GLN A 84 -18.46 0.43 20.99
C GLN A 84 -19.24 1.76 20.96
N PHE A 85 -20.21 1.95 21.85
CA PHE A 85 -21.00 3.18 21.96
C PHE A 85 -20.34 4.23 22.84
N GLU A 86 -19.49 3.78 23.76
CA GLU A 86 -18.62 4.62 24.58
C GLU A 86 -17.35 5.07 23.84
N GLN A 87 -17.21 4.73 22.55
CA GLN A 87 -16.05 5.05 21.71
C GLN A 87 -14.75 4.53 22.34
N ARG A 88 -14.78 3.31 22.87
CA ARG A 88 -13.58 2.64 23.38
C ARG A 88 -12.86 1.92 22.25
N ASP A 89 -11.55 2.04 22.22
CA ASP A 89 -10.72 1.35 21.23
C ASP A 89 -10.74 -0.16 21.49
N PRO A 90 -11.10 -0.99 20.50
CA PRO A 90 -11.19 -2.45 20.66
C PRO A 90 -9.82 -3.15 20.62
N SER A 91 -8.82 -2.51 20.02
CA SER A 91 -7.44 -2.98 19.91
C SER A 91 -6.54 -1.80 19.55
N ALA A 92 -5.23 -2.05 19.49
CA ALA A 92 -4.29 -1.09 18.92
C ALA A 92 -4.56 -0.80 17.43
N LEU A 93 -5.29 -1.63 16.68
CA LEU A 93 -5.51 -1.44 15.24
C LEU A 93 -6.46 -0.28 14.91
N LEU A 94 -7.36 0.07 15.83
CA LEU A 94 -8.39 1.08 15.60
C LEU A 94 -8.42 2.11 16.72
N ASN A 95 -8.05 3.35 16.39
CA ASN A 95 -8.28 4.51 17.25
C ASN A 95 -9.61 5.14 16.87
N THR A 96 -10.64 4.89 17.67
CA THR A 96 -12.01 5.31 17.39
C THR A 96 -12.17 6.82 17.35
N SER A 97 -11.46 7.56 18.20
CA SER A 97 -11.48 9.03 18.21
C SER A 97 -10.87 9.61 16.93
N PHE A 98 -9.68 9.13 16.54
CA PHE A 98 -9.03 9.49 15.29
C PHE A 98 -9.93 9.20 14.09
N TYR A 99 -10.54 8.02 14.06
CA TYR A 99 -11.40 7.60 12.96
C TYR A 99 -12.62 8.51 12.77
N LEU A 100 -13.29 8.86 13.88
CA LEU A 100 -14.47 9.73 13.83
C LEU A 100 -14.11 11.19 13.49
N ASP A 101 -12.96 11.69 13.95
CA ASP A 101 -12.47 13.03 13.61
C ASP A 101 -12.07 13.12 12.13
N ARG A 102 -11.42 12.07 11.60
CA ARG A 102 -10.98 12.01 10.21
C ARG A 102 -12.11 11.76 9.22
N TYR A 103 -13.17 11.07 9.64
CA TYR A 103 -14.32 10.72 8.80
C TYR A 103 -15.64 11.30 9.35
N PRO A 104 -15.92 12.60 9.10
CA PRO A 104 -17.10 13.28 9.62
C PRO A 104 -18.43 12.64 9.21
N ASP A 105 -18.48 11.96 8.06
CA ASP A 105 -19.65 11.20 7.61
C ASP A 105 -19.97 10.03 8.55
N VAL A 106 -18.94 9.36 9.09
CA VAL A 106 -19.10 8.32 10.12
C VAL A 106 -19.49 8.94 11.46
N GLY A 107 -18.90 10.09 11.81
CA GLY A 107 -19.30 10.86 12.98
C GLY A 107 -20.78 11.27 12.97
N GLU A 108 -21.29 11.69 11.82
CA GLU A 108 -22.71 11.97 11.62
C GLU A 108 -23.57 10.70 11.68
N ALA A 109 -23.11 9.61 11.06
CA ALA A 109 -23.81 8.31 11.08
C ALA A 109 -23.92 7.73 12.51
N LEU A 110 -22.91 7.93 13.35
CA LEU A 110 -22.92 7.56 14.76
C LEU A 110 -24.06 8.26 15.52
N VAL A 111 -24.27 9.55 15.27
CA VAL A 111 -25.32 10.32 15.95
C VAL A 111 -26.72 10.00 15.39
N THR A 112 -26.83 9.78 14.08
CA THR A 112 -28.12 9.67 13.38
C THR A 112 -28.66 8.25 13.32
N THR A 113 -27.79 7.24 13.23
CA THR A 113 -28.15 5.83 13.04
C THR A 113 -27.52 4.88 14.07
N SER A 114 -26.70 5.41 14.98
CA SER A 114 -25.91 4.64 15.95
C SER A 114 -24.88 3.69 15.34
N LEU A 115 -24.44 3.97 14.11
CA LEU A 115 -23.35 3.27 13.46
C LEU A 115 -22.02 3.59 14.17
N THR A 116 -21.41 2.61 14.82
CA THR A 116 -20.16 2.82 15.57
C THR A 116 -18.94 2.85 14.66
N ALA A 117 -17.85 3.46 15.12
CA ALA A 117 -16.58 3.49 14.37
C ALA A 117 -16.09 2.07 14.04
N THR A 118 -16.18 1.15 15.01
CA THR A 118 -15.80 -0.25 14.82
C THR A 118 -16.73 -0.98 13.85
N GLU A 119 -18.05 -0.79 13.94
CA GLU A 119 -19.00 -1.37 12.98
C GLU A 119 -18.71 -0.87 11.55
N HIS A 120 -18.50 0.44 11.40
CA HIS A 120 -18.21 1.03 10.09
C HIS A 120 -16.88 0.50 9.55
N PHE A 121 -15.81 0.51 10.35
CA PHE A 121 -14.49 0.07 9.89
C PHE A 121 -14.50 -1.40 9.44
N LEU A 122 -15.07 -2.29 10.26
CA LEU A 122 -15.17 -3.72 9.95
C LEU A 122 -15.97 -3.99 8.67
N ASN A 123 -17.11 -3.33 8.50
CA ASN A 123 -18.03 -3.66 7.40
C ASN A 123 -17.81 -2.85 6.12
N THR A 124 -17.09 -1.73 6.19
CA THR A 124 -17.04 -0.74 5.10
C THR A 124 -15.68 -0.07 5.01
N GLY A 125 -15.20 0.51 6.11
CA GLY A 125 -14.00 1.36 6.13
C GLY A 125 -12.75 0.69 5.57
N GLN A 126 -12.45 -0.55 5.98
CA GLN A 126 -11.27 -1.27 5.49
C GLN A 126 -11.30 -1.47 3.97
N PHE A 127 -12.48 -1.70 3.38
CA PHE A 127 -12.64 -1.93 1.94
C PHE A 127 -12.65 -0.64 1.12
N GLU A 128 -12.93 0.49 1.79
CA GLU A 128 -12.87 1.83 1.21
C GLU A 128 -11.47 2.46 1.29
N GLY A 129 -10.51 1.85 1.98
CA GLY A 129 -9.20 2.47 2.20
C GLY A 129 -9.21 3.48 3.36
N ARG A 130 -10.12 3.33 4.33
CA ARG A 130 -10.23 4.27 5.46
C ARG A 130 -9.22 3.91 6.55
N LEU A 131 -8.29 4.83 6.78
CA LEU A 131 -7.22 4.75 7.76
C LEU A 131 -7.80 4.67 9.20
N PRO A 132 -7.60 3.55 9.93
CA PRO A 132 -8.17 3.36 11.26
C PRO A 132 -7.39 4.04 12.40
N ARG A 133 -6.15 4.44 12.12
CA ARG A 133 -5.24 5.14 13.03
C ARG A 133 -4.07 5.73 12.24
N SER A 134 -3.30 6.62 12.85
CA SER A 134 -1.96 6.93 12.33
C SER A 134 -1.11 5.66 12.30
N LEU A 135 -0.62 5.30 11.11
CA LEU A 135 0.17 4.09 10.88
C LEU A 135 1.65 4.38 10.75
N PHE A 136 2.00 5.48 10.09
CA PHE A 136 3.38 5.83 9.80
C PHE A 136 3.70 7.23 10.31
N SER A 137 4.97 7.48 10.62
CA SER A 137 5.50 8.80 11.00
C SER A 137 5.76 9.70 9.78
N ASP A 138 6.24 9.10 8.69
CA ASP A 138 6.63 9.76 7.44
C ASP A 138 6.64 8.74 6.27
N ILE A 139 6.86 9.23 5.05
CA ILE A 139 6.98 8.40 3.84
C ILE A 139 8.24 8.75 3.04
N TYR A 140 9.10 7.74 2.85
CA TYR A 140 10.35 7.82 2.10
C TYR A 140 10.17 7.10 0.76
N VAL A 141 10.52 7.76 -0.35
CA VAL A 141 10.15 7.29 -1.68
C VAL A 141 11.40 7.09 -2.54
N PHE A 142 11.63 5.88 -2.99
CA PHE A 142 12.71 5.51 -3.90
C PHE A 142 12.13 4.87 -5.15
N GLY A 143 12.66 5.24 -6.32
CA GLY A 143 12.10 4.74 -7.56
C GLY A 143 12.42 5.54 -8.80
N ASP A 144 11.50 5.50 -9.75
CA ASP A 144 11.67 6.11 -11.07
C ASP A 144 10.66 7.23 -11.36
N SER A 145 10.34 7.45 -12.63
CA SER A 145 9.44 8.50 -13.10
C SER A 145 8.04 8.41 -12.54
N LEU A 146 7.55 7.21 -12.21
CA LEU A 146 6.20 7.03 -11.66
C LEU A 146 6.06 7.60 -10.25
N SER A 147 7.17 7.93 -9.58
CA SER A 147 7.20 8.52 -8.25
C SER A 147 8.05 9.80 -8.15
N ASP A 148 8.74 10.22 -9.22
CA ASP A 148 9.59 11.42 -9.23
C ASP A 148 8.75 12.72 -9.23
N THR A 149 8.78 13.44 -8.11
CA THR A 149 8.04 14.69 -7.92
C THR A 149 8.83 15.95 -8.34
N GLY A 150 9.95 15.79 -9.03
CA GLY A 150 10.73 16.89 -9.64
C GLY A 150 12.25 16.79 -9.47
N ASN A 151 12.79 15.69 -8.96
CA ASN A 151 14.22 15.48 -8.77
C ASN A 151 14.98 15.52 -10.09
N ALA A 152 14.54 14.78 -11.11
CA ALA A 152 15.16 14.84 -12.43
C ALA A 152 15.05 16.23 -13.05
N PHE A 153 13.92 16.91 -12.83
CA PHE A 153 13.68 18.26 -13.34
C PHE A 153 14.66 19.25 -12.75
N ILE A 154 14.84 19.24 -11.43
CA ILE A 154 15.81 20.10 -10.74
C ILE A 154 17.23 19.75 -11.18
N ALA A 155 17.60 18.47 -11.19
CA ALA A 155 18.95 18.01 -11.54
C ALA A 155 19.36 18.36 -12.98
N THR A 156 18.39 18.47 -13.89
CA THR A 156 18.63 18.83 -15.30
C THR A 156 18.44 20.32 -15.60
N GLY A 157 18.20 21.16 -14.57
CA GLY A 157 17.96 22.59 -14.76
C GLY A 157 16.64 22.90 -15.47
N GLY A 158 15.63 22.03 -15.31
CA GLY A 158 14.28 22.17 -15.85
C GLY A 158 14.06 21.54 -17.22
N LEU A 159 14.96 20.65 -17.66
CA LEU A 159 14.88 20.06 -19.00
C LEU A 159 14.08 18.75 -19.05
N LEU A 160 14.03 17.99 -17.95
CA LEU A 160 13.43 16.66 -17.93
C LEU A 160 12.49 16.44 -16.72
N PRO A 161 11.21 16.14 -16.92
CA PRO A 161 10.48 16.31 -18.17
C PRO A 161 10.29 17.81 -18.51
N PRO A 162 10.16 18.18 -19.78
CA PRO A 162 9.87 19.57 -20.15
C PRO A 162 8.51 19.99 -19.59
N SER A 163 8.46 21.10 -18.85
CA SER A 163 7.23 21.61 -18.25
C SER A 163 6.95 23.03 -18.76
N PRO A 164 5.86 23.27 -19.51
CA PRO A 164 4.84 22.33 -20.03
C PRO A 164 5.35 21.41 -21.18
N PRO A 165 4.63 20.32 -21.56
CA PRO A 165 3.26 19.96 -21.16
C PRO A 165 3.15 19.15 -19.87
N TYR A 166 4.26 18.65 -19.34
CA TYR A 166 4.30 17.92 -18.09
C TYR A 166 4.07 18.86 -16.89
N PHE A 167 3.49 18.34 -15.81
CA PHE A 167 3.13 19.13 -14.63
C PHE A 167 4.32 19.32 -13.70
N GLU A 168 4.90 20.53 -13.68
CA GLU A 168 5.90 20.95 -12.67
C GLU A 168 7.01 19.91 -12.38
N GLY A 169 7.54 19.26 -13.43
CA GLY A 169 8.59 18.25 -13.32
C GLY A 169 8.14 16.80 -13.08
N ARG A 170 6.83 16.53 -12.96
CA ARG A 170 6.25 15.18 -12.89
C ARG A 170 6.05 14.63 -14.30
N THR A 171 6.25 13.33 -14.52
CA THR A 171 5.95 12.68 -15.81
C THR A 171 4.45 12.39 -15.99
N SER A 172 3.59 13.37 -15.68
CA SER A 172 2.14 13.29 -15.85
C SER A 172 1.54 14.69 -16.09
N ASN A 173 0.22 14.79 -16.21
CA ASN A 173 -0.52 16.06 -16.34
C ASN A 173 -0.87 16.73 -15.01
N GLY A 174 -0.44 16.17 -13.88
CA GLY A 174 -0.74 16.64 -12.53
C GLY A 174 0.06 15.84 -11.48
N PRO A 175 -0.40 15.85 -10.22
CA PRO A 175 0.20 15.06 -9.14
C PRO A 175 0.30 13.56 -9.46
N LEU A 176 1.33 12.92 -8.91
CA LEU A 176 1.57 11.47 -8.99
C LEU A 176 0.86 10.73 -7.86
N TRP A 177 0.75 9.40 -7.98
CA TRP A 177 0.07 8.54 -6.99
C TRP A 177 0.58 8.74 -5.56
N ILE A 178 1.88 8.96 -5.40
CA ILE A 178 2.51 9.17 -4.09
C ILE A 178 2.09 10.50 -3.44
N GLU A 179 1.79 11.51 -4.25
CA GLU A 179 1.30 12.81 -3.79
C GLU A 179 -0.18 12.75 -3.38
N THR A 180 -0.94 11.78 -3.93
CA THR A 180 -2.31 11.45 -3.49
C THR A 180 -2.31 10.53 -2.27
N LEU A 181 -1.40 9.55 -2.19
CA LEU A 181 -1.35 8.57 -1.11
C LEU A 181 -0.92 9.19 0.23
N ALA A 182 0.11 10.06 0.24
CA ALA A 182 0.62 10.65 1.48
C ALA A 182 -0.49 11.30 2.35
N PRO A 183 -1.34 12.21 1.83
CA PRO A 183 -2.44 12.76 2.63
C PRO A 183 -3.54 11.75 2.97
N GLN A 184 -3.74 10.68 2.18
CA GLN A 184 -4.64 9.57 2.56
C GLN A 184 -4.14 8.84 3.81
N LEU A 185 -2.82 8.74 3.98
CA LEU A 185 -2.14 8.20 5.17
C LEU A 185 -2.02 9.19 6.34
N ASP A 186 -2.66 10.36 6.25
CA ASP A 186 -2.52 11.47 7.22
C ASP A 186 -1.09 12.03 7.32
N LEU A 187 -0.29 11.85 6.25
CA LEU A 187 1.06 12.38 6.13
C LEU A 187 1.09 13.66 5.28
N THR A 188 2.08 14.51 5.54
CA THR A 188 2.36 15.67 4.69
C THR A 188 3.36 15.29 3.61
N SER A 189 3.04 15.58 2.35
CA SER A 189 4.01 15.38 1.27
C SER A 189 5.26 16.23 1.50
N ASN A 190 6.43 15.59 1.54
CA ASN A 190 7.72 16.22 1.74
C ASN A 190 8.65 15.87 0.58
N PRO A 191 8.92 16.80 -0.35
CA PRO A 191 9.82 16.55 -1.48
C PRO A 191 11.24 16.13 -1.08
N SER A 192 11.70 16.49 0.13
CA SER A 192 13.02 16.07 0.62
C SER A 192 13.09 14.60 1.05
N LEU A 193 11.94 13.92 1.19
CA LEU A 193 11.86 12.47 1.46
C LEU A 193 11.56 11.66 0.21
N ASN A 194 11.46 12.33 -0.96
CA ASN A 194 11.32 11.67 -2.23
C ASN A 194 12.65 11.69 -2.99
N PHE A 195 13.22 10.50 -3.18
CA PHE A 195 14.50 10.25 -3.84
C PHE A 195 14.33 9.65 -5.24
N ALA A 196 13.09 9.39 -5.68
CA ALA A 196 12.81 8.82 -6.98
C ALA A 196 13.30 9.75 -8.11
N VAL A 197 13.87 9.18 -9.16
CA VAL A 197 14.42 9.95 -10.29
C VAL A 197 13.95 9.37 -11.61
N ASN A 198 13.37 10.22 -12.46
CA ASN A 198 12.92 9.86 -13.80
C ASN A 198 14.00 9.07 -14.57
N GLY A 199 13.62 7.90 -15.08
CA GLY A 199 14.50 7.02 -15.85
C GLY A 199 15.38 6.08 -15.05
N ALA A 200 15.32 6.11 -13.72
CA ALA A 200 16.07 5.19 -12.87
C ALA A 200 15.73 3.74 -13.19
N THR A 201 16.75 2.90 -13.41
CA THR A 201 16.60 1.44 -13.38
C THR A 201 16.71 0.93 -11.95
N THR A 202 16.42 -0.34 -11.70
CA THR A 202 16.65 -0.96 -10.37
C THR A 202 18.12 -0.95 -9.95
N GLY A 203 19.05 -0.83 -10.91
CA GLY A 203 20.49 -0.80 -10.71
C GLY A 203 21.05 0.61 -10.48
N PHE A 204 22.24 0.88 -11.02
CA PHE A 204 22.91 2.19 -10.95
C PHE A 204 22.66 3.08 -12.17
N VAL A 205 21.99 2.55 -13.20
CA VAL A 205 21.85 3.20 -14.51
C VAL A 205 20.58 4.06 -14.54
N ASN A 206 20.63 5.13 -15.33
CA ASN A 206 19.47 5.92 -15.69
C ASN A 206 19.35 6.03 -17.22
N ASN A 207 18.16 5.78 -17.75
CA ASN A 207 17.90 5.61 -19.18
C ASN A 207 17.44 6.88 -19.91
N THR A 208 17.42 8.04 -19.24
CA THR A 208 16.91 9.29 -19.84
C THR A 208 17.97 10.17 -20.47
N ASN A 209 19.25 9.80 -20.39
CA ASN A 209 20.35 10.62 -20.90
C ASN A 209 20.28 10.92 -22.41
N ASN A 210 19.66 10.04 -23.19
CA ASN A 210 19.41 10.24 -24.61
C ASN A 210 18.32 11.29 -24.90
N LEU A 211 17.52 11.68 -23.90
CA LEU A 211 16.49 12.72 -24.01
C LEU A 211 17.05 14.12 -23.74
N LEU A 212 18.25 14.22 -23.20
CA LEU A 212 18.88 15.50 -22.85
C LEU A 212 19.64 16.09 -24.04
N PRO A 213 19.66 17.43 -24.21
CA PRO A 213 20.48 18.09 -25.23
C PRO A 213 21.96 17.76 -25.08
N GLU A 214 22.69 17.71 -26.21
CA GLU A 214 24.14 17.50 -26.22
C GLU A 214 24.85 18.53 -25.31
N GLY A 215 25.76 18.05 -24.47
CA GLY A 215 26.48 18.87 -23.50
C GLY A 215 25.78 19.03 -22.14
N THR A 216 24.57 18.52 -21.98
CA THR A 216 23.92 18.42 -20.66
C THR A 216 24.64 17.35 -19.82
N PRO A 217 24.98 17.63 -18.54
CA PRO A 217 25.51 16.61 -17.65
C PRO A 217 24.54 15.42 -17.55
N PRO A 218 25.04 14.16 -17.67
CA PRO A 218 24.16 13.00 -17.62
C PRO A 218 23.57 12.80 -16.23
N LEU A 219 22.30 12.41 -16.17
CA LEU A 219 21.69 11.80 -14.99
C LEU A 219 22.24 10.38 -14.84
N LEU A 220 22.93 10.11 -13.74
CA LEU A 220 23.53 8.81 -13.43
C LEU A 220 22.95 8.22 -12.14
N ILE A 221 21.64 8.36 -11.98
CA ILE A 221 20.92 8.02 -10.75
C ILE A 221 19.91 6.90 -11.06
N GLY A 222 20.33 5.65 -10.82
CA GLY A 222 19.45 4.50 -10.68
C GLY A 222 19.06 4.27 -9.21
N LEU A 223 18.18 3.31 -8.95
CA LEU A 223 17.68 3.01 -7.60
C LEU A 223 18.83 2.71 -6.62
N GLN A 224 19.83 1.92 -7.00
CA GLN A 224 20.95 1.63 -6.10
C GLN A 224 21.72 2.89 -5.71
N THR A 225 21.86 3.85 -6.63
CA THR A 225 22.50 5.15 -6.34
C THR A 225 21.66 5.97 -5.35
N GLN A 226 20.33 5.95 -5.48
CA GLN A 226 19.43 6.64 -4.55
C GLN A 226 19.59 6.09 -3.13
N ILE A 227 19.57 4.76 -2.99
CA ILE A 227 19.71 4.06 -1.72
C ILE A 227 21.10 4.30 -1.11
N ASP A 228 22.18 4.17 -1.89
CA ASP A 228 23.54 4.35 -1.40
C ASP A 228 23.80 5.77 -0.92
N ASN A 229 23.27 6.78 -1.62
CA ASN A 229 23.37 8.18 -1.19
C ASN A 229 22.57 8.42 0.10
N PHE A 230 21.34 7.90 0.17
CA PHE A 230 20.50 8.05 1.36
C PHE A 230 21.17 7.47 2.61
N ILE A 231 21.72 6.25 2.51
CA ILE A 231 22.40 5.57 3.64
C ILE A 231 23.71 6.27 4.00
N ALA A 232 24.42 6.86 3.04
CA ALA A 232 25.62 7.63 3.33
C ALA A 232 25.33 8.86 4.20
N ASP A 233 24.15 9.48 4.00
CA ASP A 233 23.72 10.67 4.73
C ASP A 233 22.85 10.35 5.97
N THR A 234 22.32 9.13 6.06
CA THR A 234 21.35 8.70 7.09
C THR A 234 21.88 7.46 7.83
N PRO A 235 22.49 7.62 9.01
CA PRO A 235 23.09 6.50 9.75
C PRO A 235 22.05 5.56 10.39
N GLU A 236 20.84 6.05 10.63
CA GLU A 236 19.71 5.30 11.22
C GLU A 236 18.41 5.85 10.64
N THR A 237 17.53 4.96 10.21
CA THR A 237 16.20 5.26 9.67
C THR A 237 15.13 5.22 10.74
N ASP A 238 13.98 5.84 10.44
CA ASP A 238 12.80 5.77 11.30
C ASP A 238 12.07 4.43 11.10
N PRO A 239 12.00 3.54 12.11
CA PRO A 239 11.32 2.26 11.97
C PRO A 239 9.81 2.39 11.77
N ASP A 240 9.21 3.51 12.19
CA ASP A 240 7.78 3.77 12.09
C ASP A 240 7.40 4.45 10.76
N ALA A 241 8.36 4.72 9.86
CA ALA A 241 8.09 5.31 8.55
C ALA A 241 7.78 4.26 7.47
N LEU A 242 7.08 4.68 6.41
CA LEU A 242 6.84 3.87 5.22
C LEU A 242 7.92 4.10 4.16
N TYR A 243 8.55 3.04 3.68
CA TYR A 243 9.60 3.05 2.66
C TYR A 243 9.09 2.48 1.34
N VAL A 244 8.76 3.37 0.39
CA VAL A 244 8.33 2.98 -0.96
C VAL A 244 9.56 2.67 -1.82
N VAL A 245 9.60 1.48 -2.43
CA VAL A 245 10.66 1.07 -3.34
C VAL A 245 10.05 0.56 -4.64
N TRP A 246 9.99 1.43 -5.65
CA TRP A 246 9.37 1.09 -6.94
C TRP A 246 10.21 1.48 -8.15
N ALA A 247 10.83 0.49 -8.78
CA ALA A 247 11.53 0.62 -10.05
C ALA A 247 11.48 -0.71 -10.81
N GLY A 248 11.66 -0.67 -12.12
CA GLY A 248 11.79 -1.89 -12.93
C GLY A 248 11.34 -1.74 -14.37
N ALA A 249 10.41 -0.83 -14.65
CA ALA A 249 9.97 -0.57 -16.02
C ALA A 249 11.14 -0.14 -16.92
N ASN A 250 12.01 0.74 -16.41
CA ASN A 250 13.18 1.21 -17.15
C ASN A 250 14.19 0.10 -17.47
N ASP A 251 14.28 -0.96 -16.66
CA ASP A 251 15.13 -2.11 -16.92
C ASP A 251 14.75 -2.83 -18.23
N TYR A 252 13.46 -2.80 -18.59
CA TYR A 252 12.92 -3.54 -19.73
C TYR A 252 12.64 -2.65 -20.95
N LEU A 253 12.16 -1.42 -20.73
CA LEU A 253 11.75 -0.51 -21.81
C LEU A 253 12.93 0.08 -22.61
N GLY A 254 14.11 0.19 -21.99
CA GLY A 254 15.30 0.76 -22.62
C GLY A 254 16.07 -0.16 -23.57
N GLY A 255 15.54 -1.36 -23.87
CA GLY A 255 16.29 -2.39 -24.61
C GLY A 255 17.51 -2.91 -23.85
N ASN A 256 17.55 -2.66 -22.53
CA ASN A 256 18.64 -3.08 -21.66
C ASN A 256 18.58 -4.60 -21.47
N THR A 257 19.74 -5.26 -21.40
CA THR A 257 19.81 -6.73 -21.29
C THR A 257 19.61 -7.25 -19.87
N GLN A 258 19.11 -6.39 -18.96
CA GLN A 258 18.97 -6.75 -17.55
C GLN A 258 17.74 -7.65 -17.41
N GLY A 259 17.99 -8.93 -17.13
CA GLY A 259 16.93 -9.91 -16.98
C GLY A 259 16.18 -9.74 -15.67
N VAL A 260 14.95 -10.26 -15.62
CA VAL A 260 14.06 -10.27 -14.44
C VAL A 260 14.78 -10.57 -13.12
N GLN A 261 15.64 -11.59 -13.09
CA GLN A 261 16.38 -11.99 -11.89
C GLN A 261 17.28 -10.87 -11.34
N SER A 262 17.93 -10.12 -12.22
CA SER A 262 18.79 -9.00 -11.81
C SER A 262 17.95 -7.83 -11.30
N SER A 263 16.84 -7.52 -11.96
CA SER A 263 15.96 -6.42 -11.54
C SER A 263 15.31 -6.67 -10.19
N VAL A 264 14.73 -7.87 -9.99
CA VAL A 264 14.16 -8.27 -8.69
C VAL A 264 15.24 -8.36 -7.62
N GLY A 265 16.41 -8.94 -7.94
CA GLY A 265 17.52 -9.02 -6.99
C GLY A 265 18.00 -7.65 -6.50
N ASN A 266 18.01 -6.64 -7.38
CA ASN A 266 18.35 -5.27 -7.00
C ASN A 266 17.31 -4.65 -6.06
N LEU A 267 16.01 -4.92 -6.27
CA LEU A 267 14.95 -4.48 -5.35
C LEU A 267 15.15 -5.11 -3.96
N SER A 268 15.45 -6.41 -3.90
CA SER A 268 15.78 -7.08 -2.63
C SER A 268 17.02 -6.48 -1.95
N VAL A 269 18.04 -6.10 -2.72
CA VAL A 269 19.22 -5.41 -2.18
C VAL A 269 18.85 -4.03 -1.62
N ALA A 270 17.98 -3.27 -2.28
CA ALA A 270 17.52 -1.97 -1.80
C ALA A 270 16.80 -2.10 -0.45
N VAL A 271 15.86 -3.04 -0.33
CA VAL A 271 15.16 -3.33 0.93
C VAL A 271 16.12 -3.74 2.03
N ASN A 272 16.99 -4.73 1.79
CA ASN A 272 17.95 -5.18 2.82
C ASN A 272 18.89 -4.07 3.29
N LYS A 273 19.31 -3.17 2.39
CA LYS A 273 20.17 -2.03 2.74
C LYS A 273 19.44 -1.05 3.66
N LEU A 274 18.20 -0.69 3.34
CA LEU A 274 17.38 0.17 4.20
C LEU A 274 17.08 -0.50 5.55
N ALA A 275 16.70 -1.78 5.53
CA ALA A 275 16.44 -2.56 6.74
C ALA A 275 17.68 -2.65 7.65
N SER A 276 18.88 -2.75 7.06
CA SER A 276 20.13 -2.80 7.83
C SER A 276 20.45 -1.54 8.65
N ILE A 277 19.75 -0.43 8.38
CA ILE A 277 19.86 0.81 9.14
C ILE A 277 18.56 1.16 9.91
N GLY A 278 17.59 0.25 9.96
CA GLY A 278 16.42 0.34 10.85
C GLY A 278 15.05 0.46 10.17
N ALA A 279 14.97 0.52 8.84
CA ALA A 279 13.69 0.64 8.13
C ALA A 279 12.91 -0.68 8.23
N ARG A 280 11.60 -0.60 8.48
CA ARG A 280 10.79 -1.81 8.73
C ARG A 280 9.62 -2.02 7.79
N ASN A 281 8.90 -0.95 7.47
CA ASN A 281 7.69 -1.02 6.67
C ASN A 281 8.01 -0.63 5.23
N PHE A 282 7.88 -1.56 4.29
CA PHE A 282 8.18 -1.31 2.89
C PHE A 282 6.96 -1.48 2.01
N LEU A 283 6.79 -0.60 1.02
CA LEU A 283 5.80 -0.76 -0.04
C LEU A 283 6.50 -1.18 -1.33
N LEU A 284 6.26 -2.43 -1.74
CA LEU A 284 6.79 -3.06 -2.95
C LEU A 284 5.63 -3.54 -3.84
N GLN A 285 5.11 -2.63 -4.64
CA GLN A 285 4.07 -2.92 -5.62
C GLN A 285 4.62 -3.66 -6.85
N ASN A 286 3.74 -4.42 -7.49
CA ASN A 286 4.07 -5.09 -8.74
C ASN A 286 4.02 -4.13 -9.96
N LEU A 287 4.52 -4.59 -11.12
CA LEU A 287 4.50 -3.81 -12.35
C LEU A 287 3.19 -4.03 -13.13
N PRO A 288 2.53 -2.95 -13.61
CA PRO A 288 1.55 -3.05 -14.68
C PRO A 288 2.11 -3.74 -15.93
N ASP A 289 1.23 -4.25 -16.80
CA ASP A 289 1.65 -4.89 -18.04
C ASP A 289 2.31 -3.89 -19.01
N LEU A 290 3.63 -3.94 -19.13
CA LEU A 290 4.37 -3.06 -20.02
C LEU A 290 4.01 -3.27 -21.51
N GLY A 291 3.54 -4.47 -21.87
CA GLY A 291 3.06 -4.78 -23.22
C GLY A 291 1.74 -4.12 -23.60
N LEU A 292 1.02 -3.57 -22.62
CA LEU A 292 -0.22 -2.82 -22.83
C LEU A 292 -0.01 -1.31 -22.96
N THR A 293 1.22 -0.81 -22.73
CA THR A 293 1.54 0.61 -22.91
C THR A 293 1.43 1.06 -24.38
N PRO A 294 1.11 2.34 -24.66
CA PRO A 294 1.10 2.86 -26.03
C PRO A 294 2.45 2.68 -26.74
N LEU A 295 3.58 2.76 -26.02
CA LEU A 295 4.90 2.45 -26.57
C LEU A 295 4.96 1.03 -27.11
N ALA A 296 4.58 0.04 -26.29
CA ALA A 296 4.67 -1.37 -26.66
C ALA A 296 3.75 -1.72 -27.83
N GLN A 297 2.58 -1.07 -27.93
CA GLN A 297 1.66 -1.24 -29.06
C GLN A 297 2.24 -0.77 -30.41
N SER A 298 3.26 0.10 -30.38
CA SER A 298 3.99 0.54 -31.58
C SER A 298 5.11 -0.41 -32.02
N LEU A 299 5.46 -1.39 -31.17
CA LEU A 299 6.54 -2.35 -31.43
C LEU A 299 6.04 -3.57 -32.22
N PRO A 300 6.95 -4.37 -32.83
CA PRO A 300 6.57 -5.66 -33.40
C PRO A 300 5.90 -6.57 -32.37
N PRO A 301 4.92 -7.42 -32.77
CA PRO A 301 4.14 -8.25 -31.84
C PRO A 301 4.99 -9.11 -30.89
N GLU A 302 6.13 -9.63 -31.36
CA GLU A 302 7.06 -10.41 -30.54
C GLU A 302 7.69 -9.58 -29.41
N GLN A 303 8.01 -8.31 -29.66
CA GLN A 303 8.57 -7.42 -28.66
C GLN A 303 7.51 -6.94 -27.67
N GLN A 304 6.30 -6.64 -28.16
CA GLN A 304 5.15 -6.32 -27.31
C GLN A 304 4.86 -7.47 -26.34
N GLN A 305 4.73 -8.70 -26.85
CA GLN A 305 4.52 -9.89 -26.03
C GLN A 305 5.69 -10.13 -25.06
N GLY A 306 6.92 -9.87 -25.51
CA GLY A 306 8.12 -9.94 -24.65
C GLY A 306 8.01 -9.02 -23.43
N LEU A 307 7.50 -7.80 -23.57
CA LEU A 307 7.29 -6.87 -22.46
C LEU A 307 6.22 -7.37 -21.47
N SER A 308 5.12 -7.98 -21.95
CA SER A 308 4.14 -8.62 -21.06
C SER A 308 4.75 -9.77 -20.26
N LEU A 309 5.54 -10.64 -20.91
CA LEU A 309 6.23 -11.75 -20.24
C LEU A 309 7.28 -11.28 -19.22
N LEU A 310 8.00 -10.19 -19.51
CA LEU A 310 8.93 -9.58 -18.56
C LEU A 310 8.20 -9.01 -17.34
N SER A 311 7.03 -8.39 -17.54
CA SER A 311 6.19 -7.87 -16.47
C SER A 311 5.68 -9.01 -15.58
N GLU A 312 5.16 -10.09 -16.17
CA GLU A 312 4.70 -11.29 -15.45
C GLU A 312 5.84 -11.96 -14.66
N GLY A 313 7.01 -12.11 -15.29
CA GLY A 313 8.19 -12.68 -14.66
C GLY A 313 8.69 -11.81 -13.51
N HIS A 314 8.71 -10.49 -13.67
CA HIS A 314 9.05 -9.54 -12.61
C HIS A 314 8.11 -9.69 -11.43
N ASN A 315 6.80 -9.66 -11.65
CA ASN A 315 5.80 -9.72 -10.59
C ASN A 315 5.88 -11.05 -9.82
N SER A 316 6.04 -12.17 -10.53
CA SER A 316 6.21 -13.49 -9.92
C SER A 316 7.51 -13.57 -9.11
N GLY A 317 8.61 -13.02 -9.64
CA GLY A 317 9.89 -12.97 -8.94
C GLY A 317 9.85 -12.08 -7.70
N LEU A 318 9.21 -10.91 -7.80
CA LEU A 318 9.04 -9.97 -6.69
C LEU A 318 8.22 -10.59 -5.56
N ALA A 319 7.09 -11.24 -5.87
CA ALA A 319 6.28 -11.93 -4.87
C ALA A 319 7.09 -13.01 -4.12
N ALA A 320 7.90 -13.80 -4.83
CA ALA A 320 8.78 -14.79 -4.20
C ALA A 320 9.89 -14.14 -3.38
N ALA A 321 10.43 -13.00 -3.82
CA ALA A 321 11.44 -12.24 -3.10
C ALA A 321 10.90 -11.61 -1.82
N SER A 322 9.68 -11.06 -1.83
CA SER A 322 9.01 -10.51 -0.64
C SER A 322 8.88 -11.57 0.47
N GLN A 323 8.42 -12.78 0.13
CA GLN A 323 8.33 -13.90 1.09
C GLN A 323 9.69 -14.29 1.72
N ILE A 324 10.79 -14.09 0.97
CA ILE A 324 12.15 -14.35 1.47
C ILE A 324 12.61 -13.20 2.37
N LEU A 325 12.30 -11.95 2.02
CA LEU A 325 12.63 -10.77 2.82
C LEU A 325 11.94 -10.80 4.18
N GLU A 326 10.67 -11.18 4.24
CA GLU A 326 9.87 -11.30 5.47
C GLU A 326 10.28 -12.49 6.37
N GLN A 327 11.30 -13.26 5.99
CA GLN A 327 11.95 -14.17 6.95
C GLN A 327 12.77 -13.40 7.99
N ASP A 328 13.15 -12.15 7.71
CA ASP A 328 13.62 -11.21 8.73
C ASP A 328 12.40 -10.60 9.42
N PRO A 329 12.20 -10.81 10.74
CA PRO A 329 11.04 -10.29 11.46
C PRO A 329 10.99 -8.76 11.53
N ASN A 330 12.06 -8.06 11.14
CA ASN A 330 12.08 -6.59 11.09
C ASN A 330 11.62 -6.03 9.74
N ILE A 331 11.32 -6.88 8.76
CA ILE A 331 10.90 -6.45 7.42
C ILE A 331 9.43 -6.83 7.21
N ASN A 332 8.58 -5.82 7.10
CA ASN A 332 7.19 -5.94 6.66
C ASN A 332 7.05 -5.45 5.21
N ILE A 333 6.48 -6.27 4.32
CA ILE A 333 6.31 -5.92 2.90
C ILE A 333 4.83 -5.76 2.51
N ILE A 334 4.38 -4.51 2.39
CA ILE A 334 3.09 -4.16 1.81
C ILE A 334 3.19 -4.25 0.28
N SER A 335 2.35 -5.08 -0.35
CA SER A 335 2.43 -5.36 -1.80
C SER A 335 1.15 -5.01 -2.57
N PRO A 336 0.88 -3.72 -2.87
CA PRO A 336 -0.29 -3.34 -3.66
C PRO A 336 -0.27 -3.94 -5.08
N ASP A 337 -1.40 -4.45 -5.54
CA ASP A 337 -1.55 -5.09 -6.85
C ASP A 337 -1.90 -4.07 -7.95
N PHE A 338 -0.89 -3.31 -8.39
CA PHE A 338 -1.04 -2.31 -9.45
C PHE A 338 -1.30 -2.94 -10.83
N ARG A 339 -0.83 -4.18 -11.04
CA ARG A 339 -1.10 -4.95 -12.25
C ARG A 339 -2.60 -5.17 -12.44
N THR A 340 -3.26 -5.73 -11.43
CA THR A 340 -4.68 -6.09 -11.54
C THR A 340 -5.57 -4.87 -11.72
N ILE A 341 -5.32 -3.76 -11.01
CA ILE A 341 -6.14 -2.55 -11.17
C ILE A 341 -5.98 -1.94 -12.58
N VAL A 342 -4.77 -1.90 -13.13
CA VAL A 342 -4.55 -1.38 -14.50
C VAL A 342 -5.18 -2.30 -15.54
N ASP A 343 -5.07 -3.63 -15.39
CA ASP A 343 -5.74 -4.59 -16.28
C ASP A 343 -7.27 -4.42 -16.25
N ASN A 344 -7.85 -4.19 -15.07
CA ASN A 344 -9.29 -3.94 -14.92
C ASN A 344 -9.73 -2.63 -15.58
N ILE A 345 -8.94 -1.56 -15.46
CA ILE A 345 -9.19 -0.28 -16.13
C ILE A 345 -9.17 -0.48 -17.65
N ILE A 346 -8.18 -1.20 -18.17
CA ILE A 346 -8.05 -1.44 -19.61
C ILE A 346 -9.22 -2.30 -20.13
N ALA A 347 -9.63 -3.31 -19.36
CA ALA A 347 -10.72 -4.20 -19.73
C ALA A 347 -12.10 -3.52 -19.68
N ASN A 348 -12.33 -2.62 -18.72
CA ASN A 348 -13.64 -2.01 -18.46
C ASN A 348 -13.56 -0.47 -18.28
N PRO A 349 -13.02 0.28 -19.25
CA PRO A 349 -12.59 1.67 -19.04
C PRO A 349 -13.70 2.61 -18.55
N THR A 350 -14.94 2.40 -18.99
CA THR A 350 -16.08 3.25 -18.59
C THR A 350 -16.43 3.14 -17.12
N ASP A 351 -16.19 1.98 -16.50
CA ASP A 351 -16.46 1.78 -15.07
C ASP A 351 -15.48 2.57 -14.19
N PHE A 352 -14.32 2.93 -14.76
CA PHE A 352 -13.27 3.72 -14.15
C PHE A 352 -13.24 5.17 -14.67
N GLY A 353 -14.22 5.57 -15.49
CA GLY A 353 -14.33 6.94 -16.01
C GLY A 353 -13.40 7.27 -17.17
N PHE A 354 -12.75 6.30 -17.81
CA PHE A 354 -11.92 6.50 -18.99
C PHE A 354 -12.69 6.27 -20.29
N THR A 355 -12.36 7.04 -21.32
CA THR A 355 -12.84 6.80 -22.69
C THR A 355 -11.74 6.30 -23.62
N ASN A 356 -10.47 6.49 -23.25
CA ASN A 356 -9.31 6.00 -23.99
C ASN A 356 -8.26 5.40 -23.04
N VAL A 357 -7.90 4.14 -23.27
CA VAL A 357 -6.92 3.41 -22.44
C VAL A 357 -5.79 2.81 -23.28
N THR A 358 -5.66 3.25 -24.53
CA THR A 358 -4.68 2.69 -25.48
C THR A 358 -3.75 3.75 -26.04
N ASP A 359 -4.26 4.96 -26.28
CA ASP A 359 -3.54 6.01 -26.98
C ASP A 359 -2.80 6.93 -26.00
N ASN A 360 -1.69 7.48 -26.47
CA ASN A 360 -0.96 8.56 -25.81
C ASN A 360 -1.72 9.88 -25.94
N PHE A 361 -2.12 10.50 -24.82
CA PHE A 361 -2.83 11.78 -24.80
C PHE A 361 -2.06 12.91 -25.50
N LEU A 362 -0.77 13.12 -25.20
CA LEU A 362 0.05 14.18 -25.79
C LEU A 362 0.10 14.14 -27.33
N ALA A 363 0.00 12.95 -27.92
CA ALA A 363 0.00 12.77 -29.38
C ALA A 363 -1.40 12.75 -30.02
N SER A 364 -2.47 12.74 -29.21
CA SER A 364 -3.85 12.53 -29.68
C SER A 364 -4.53 13.78 -30.25
N GLY A 365 -4.10 14.97 -29.84
CA GLY A 365 -4.80 16.24 -30.12
C GLY A 365 -6.08 16.46 -29.28
N ALA A 366 -6.37 15.56 -28.33
CA ALA A 366 -7.43 15.76 -27.34
C ALA A 366 -7.07 16.91 -26.38
N ILE A 367 -8.09 17.47 -25.72
CA ILE A 367 -7.94 18.62 -24.81
C ILE A 367 -8.09 18.19 -23.34
N ASN A 368 -8.84 17.13 -23.08
CA ASN A 368 -9.10 16.64 -21.73
C ASN A 368 -8.25 15.40 -21.42
N PRO A 369 -7.21 15.50 -20.57
CA PRO A 369 -6.40 14.34 -20.20
C PRO A 369 -7.13 13.36 -19.29
N ASP A 370 -8.17 13.77 -18.57
CA ASP A 370 -8.87 12.89 -17.62
C ASP A 370 -9.65 11.76 -18.32
N ASP A 371 -9.92 11.92 -19.62
CA ASP A 371 -10.53 10.90 -20.48
C ASP A 371 -9.56 9.76 -20.84
N PHE A 372 -8.25 9.93 -20.57
CA PHE A 372 -7.17 9.03 -20.99
C PHE A 372 -6.51 8.35 -19.79
N LEU A 373 -6.16 7.07 -19.93
CA LEU A 373 -5.28 6.38 -18.97
C LEU A 373 -3.83 6.84 -19.14
N PHE A 374 -3.33 6.97 -20.37
CA PHE A 374 -1.93 7.26 -20.67
C PHE A 374 -1.73 8.73 -21.06
N PHE A 375 -0.88 9.44 -20.31
CA PHE A 375 -0.52 10.81 -20.63
C PHE A 375 0.44 10.87 -21.81
N ASP A 376 1.48 10.03 -21.79
CA ASP A 376 2.41 9.85 -22.89
C ASP A 376 2.48 8.38 -23.35
N ASN A 377 3.60 7.93 -23.89
CA ASN A 377 3.71 6.55 -24.39
C ASN A 377 3.82 5.48 -23.30
N ILE A 378 4.11 5.85 -22.05
CA ILE A 378 4.31 4.89 -20.95
C ILE A 378 3.76 5.37 -19.60
N HIS A 379 3.65 6.68 -19.38
CA HIS A 379 3.21 7.23 -18.09
C HIS A 379 1.70 7.44 -18.05
N PRO A 380 1.05 7.12 -16.92
CA PRO A 380 -0.37 7.36 -16.76
C PRO A 380 -0.67 8.86 -16.55
N THR A 381 -1.92 9.24 -16.80
CA THR A 381 -2.46 10.53 -16.39
C THR A 381 -2.60 10.60 -14.87
N THR A 382 -2.81 11.78 -14.30
CA THR A 382 -3.12 11.94 -12.88
C THR A 382 -4.36 11.15 -12.46
N ASN A 383 -5.36 11.05 -13.34
CA ASN A 383 -6.52 10.21 -13.09
C ASN A 383 -6.11 8.73 -12.96
N GLY A 384 -5.23 8.23 -13.82
CA GLY A 384 -4.62 6.90 -13.66
C GLY A 384 -3.81 6.75 -12.37
N HIS A 385 -3.02 7.75 -11.99
CA HIS A 385 -2.28 7.76 -10.73
C HIS A 385 -3.18 7.71 -9.49
N ASN A 386 -4.37 8.32 -9.52
CA ASN A 386 -5.31 8.26 -8.40
C ASN A 386 -5.78 6.82 -8.14
N PHE A 387 -6.01 6.02 -9.17
CA PHE A 387 -6.35 4.61 -8.98
C PHE A 387 -5.20 3.81 -8.37
N LEU A 388 -3.94 4.14 -8.68
CA LEU A 388 -2.78 3.51 -8.02
C LEU A 388 -2.71 3.89 -6.53
N ALA A 389 -2.98 5.15 -6.20
CA ALA A 389 -3.06 5.60 -4.80
C ALA A 389 -4.18 4.90 -4.04
N ASP A 390 -5.37 4.80 -4.64
CA ASP A 390 -6.53 4.12 -4.06
C ASP A 390 -6.28 2.62 -3.85
N THR A 391 -5.56 1.97 -4.77
CA THR A 391 -5.12 0.57 -4.59
C THR A 391 -4.13 0.46 -3.44
N ALA A 392 -3.15 1.37 -3.34
CA ALA A 392 -2.17 1.35 -2.26
C ALA A 392 -2.80 1.55 -0.87
N ILE A 393 -3.67 2.55 -0.70
CA ILE A 393 -4.30 2.79 0.60
C ILE A 393 -5.21 1.63 1.01
N LYS A 394 -5.93 1.01 0.07
CA LYS A 394 -6.75 -0.18 0.36
C LYS A 394 -5.90 -1.32 0.88
N SER A 395 -4.80 -1.65 0.21
CA SER A 395 -3.86 -2.69 0.68
C SER A 395 -3.30 -2.38 2.06
N ILE A 396 -2.90 -1.13 2.33
CA ILE A 396 -2.38 -0.72 3.64
C ILE A 396 -3.42 -0.86 4.77
N THR A 397 -4.70 -0.64 4.47
CA THR A 397 -5.79 -0.67 5.47
C THR A 397 -6.49 -2.02 5.60
N GLU A 398 -6.04 -3.05 4.86
CA GLU A 398 -6.50 -4.41 5.09
C GLU A 398 -6.11 -4.86 6.50
N ILE A 399 -7.04 -5.53 7.20
CA ILE A 399 -6.83 -5.90 8.61
C ILE A 399 -5.57 -6.73 8.81
N SER A 400 -5.28 -7.67 7.92
CA SER A 400 -4.05 -8.47 7.99
C SER A 400 -2.81 -7.62 7.86
N GLU A 401 -2.81 -6.59 7.00
CA GLU A 401 -1.68 -5.69 6.81
C GLU A 401 -1.51 -4.76 8.02
N LEU A 402 -2.60 -4.27 8.59
CA LEU A 402 -2.56 -3.45 9.81
C LEU A 402 -1.93 -4.21 10.98
N VAL A 403 -2.20 -5.52 11.10
CA VAL A 403 -1.54 -6.39 12.09
C VAL A 403 -0.04 -6.42 11.84
N SER A 404 0.40 -6.72 10.61
CA SER A 404 1.83 -6.77 10.26
C SER A 404 2.56 -5.45 10.51
N ILE A 405 1.93 -4.32 10.19
CA ILE A 405 2.50 -2.97 10.43
C ILE A 405 2.71 -2.73 11.94
N LEU A 406 1.73 -3.09 12.78
CA LEU A 406 1.87 -2.91 14.23
C LEU A 406 2.93 -3.84 14.82
N GLU A 407 2.97 -5.10 14.40
CA GLU A 407 3.98 -6.06 14.85
C GLU A 407 5.41 -5.59 14.49
N ALA A 408 5.59 -5.05 13.29
CA ALA A 408 6.86 -4.48 12.86
C ALA A 408 7.28 -3.25 13.69
N SER A 409 6.32 -2.49 14.22
CA SER A 409 6.60 -1.29 15.04
C SER A 409 7.01 -1.63 16.48
N GLU A 410 6.73 -2.85 16.97
CA GLU A 410 7.05 -3.29 18.34
C GLU A 410 8.45 -3.92 18.50
N GLY A 411 9.14 -4.25 17.39
CA GLY A 411 10.46 -4.91 17.37
C GLY A 411 11.65 -4.07 17.83
#